data_AF-A0A163D7S0-F1
#
_entry.id   AF-A0A163D7S0-F1
#
_cell.length_a   1.000
_cell.length_b   1.000
_cell.length_c   1.000
_cell.angle_alpha   90.00
_cell.angle_beta   90.00
_cell.angle_gamma   90.00
#
_symmetry.space_group_name_H-M   'P 1'
#
loop_
_entity.id
_entity.type
_entity.pdbx_description
1 polymer ?
#
loop_
_entity_poly.entity_id
_entity_poly.type
_entity_poly.pdbx_seq_one_letter_code
_entity_poly.pdbx_strand_id
1 'polypeptide(L)'
;MTHFGADYERTFWTIYDSVKQDHSMIDILKGIANTHTKSSFNTFLQTKVFGVHTIKTTIILSELQMDDEGKFIQGQFRVIDIPTRYKGRNKWFRIFDMLT
;
A
#
# COMPACT_ATOMS: atom_id res chain seq x y z
N MET A 1 26.32 24.17 -4.85
CA MET A 1 26.56 22.86 -4.19
C MET A 1 25.43 22.64 -3.19
N THR A 2 24.25 22.17 -3.65
CA THR A 2 23.07 21.94 -2.76
C THR A 2 21.92 21.13 -3.42
N HIS A 3 21.93 20.86 -4.73
CA HIS A 3 20.84 20.11 -5.37
C HIS A 3 20.84 18.59 -5.09
N PHE A 4 21.99 17.97 -4.83
CA PHE A 4 22.08 16.51 -4.62
C PHE A 4 21.60 16.03 -3.24
N GLY A 5 21.70 16.87 -2.19
CA GLY A 5 21.30 16.49 -0.82
C GLY A 5 19.78 16.39 -0.63
N ALA A 6 19.03 17.33 -1.21
CA ALA A 6 17.57 17.40 -1.03
C ALA A 6 16.81 16.27 -1.74
N ASP A 7 17.29 15.81 -2.91
CA ASP A 7 16.66 14.70 -3.64
C ASP A 7 16.95 13.34 -2.98
N TYR A 8 18.13 13.18 -2.36
CA TYR A 8 18.46 12.00 -1.58
C TYR A 8 17.58 11.89 -0.33
N GLU A 9 17.47 12.97 0.46
CA GLU A 9 16.60 13.00 1.64
C GLU A 9 15.14 12.70 1.28
N ARG A 10 14.61 13.31 0.22
CA ARG A 10 13.23 13.08 -0.22
C ARG A 10 13.00 11.61 -0.61
N THR A 11 13.97 10.98 -1.27
CA THR A 11 13.90 9.57 -1.65
C THR A 11 13.95 8.66 -0.42
N PHE A 12 14.84 8.96 0.53
CA PHE A 12 14.93 8.23 1.79
C PHE A 12 13.63 8.27 2.59
N TRP A 13 13.03 9.46 2.76
CA TRP A 13 11.75 9.61 3.48
C TRP A 13 10.61 8.89 2.78
N THR A 14 10.58 8.91 1.44
CA THR A 14 9.59 8.16 0.66
C THR A 14 9.67 6.66 0.93
N ILE A 15 10.88 6.09 0.90
CA ILE A 15 11.10 4.66 1.19
C ILE A 15 10.70 4.35 2.63
N TYR A 16 11.11 5.19 3.57
CA TYR A 16 10.80 5.01 4.99
C TYR A 16 9.29 5.00 5.26
N ASP A 17 8.54 5.90 4.62
CA ASP A 17 7.09 5.95 4.79
C ASP A 17 6.37 4.75 4.13
N SER A 18 6.88 4.25 2.99
CA SER A 18 6.39 2.99 2.41
C SER A 18 6.61 1.81 3.37
N VAL A 19 7.80 1.67 3.95
CA VAL A 19 8.10 0.59 4.90
C VAL A 19 7.20 0.64 6.15
N LYS A 20 6.91 1.85 6.67
CA LYS A 20 5.96 2.01 7.78
C LYS A 20 4.58 1.49 7.43
N GLN A 21 4.12 1.76 6.22
CA GLN A 21 2.82 1.30 5.79
C GLN A 21 2.77 -0.22 5.70
N ASP A 22 3.82 -0.85 5.16
CA ASP A 22 3.92 -2.30 5.08
C ASP A 22 3.86 -2.92 6.47
N HIS A 23 4.60 -2.33 7.43
CA HIS A 23 4.56 -2.75 8.83
C HIS A 23 3.15 -2.61 9.42
N SER A 24 2.46 -1.49 9.15
CA SER A 24 1.08 -1.29 9.59
C SER A 24 0.12 -2.32 8.99
N MET A 25 0.29 -2.69 7.72
CA MET A 25 -0.53 -3.71 7.07
C MET A 25 -0.28 -5.10 7.67
N ILE A 26 0.98 -5.42 7.97
CA ILE A 26 1.36 -6.66 8.66
C ILE A 26 0.73 -6.73 10.04
N ASP A 27 0.77 -5.64 10.81
CA ASP A 27 0.19 -5.61 12.15
C ASP A 27 -1.34 -5.74 12.14
N ILE A 28 -2.01 -5.16 11.13
CA ILE A 28 -3.44 -5.38 10.92
C ILE A 28 -3.72 -6.85 10.60
N LEU A 29 -2.96 -7.45 9.68
CA LEU A 29 -3.14 -8.85 9.29
C LEU A 29 -2.92 -9.79 10.50
N LYS A 30 -1.89 -9.53 11.30
CA LYS A 30 -1.66 -10.24 12.58
C LYS A 30 -2.80 -10.02 13.57
N GLY A 31 -3.31 -8.80 13.67
CA GLY A 31 -4.46 -8.47 14.52
C GLY A 31 -5.70 -9.27 14.14
N ILE A 32 -5.98 -9.40 12.84
CA ILE A 32 -7.05 -10.25 12.30
C ILE A 32 -6.79 -11.72 12.66
N ALA A 33 -5.57 -12.22 12.44
CA ALA A 33 -5.19 -13.60 12.80
C ALA A 33 -5.44 -13.90 14.28
N ASN A 34 -5.00 -13.00 15.15
CA ASN A 34 -5.12 -13.13 16.60
C ASN A 34 -6.57 -13.00 17.10
N THR A 35 -7.41 -12.26 16.38
CA THR A 35 -8.84 -12.13 16.70
C THR A 35 -9.61 -13.39 16.28
N HIS A 36 -9.14 -14.07 15.23
CA HIS A 36 -9.81 -15.21 14.62
C HIS A 36 -9.01 -16.52 14.74
N THR A 37 -8.43 -16.79 15.91
CA THR A 37 -7.62 -17.99 16.20
C THR A 37 -8.36 -19.33 16.03
N LYS A 38 -9.70 -19.29 15.97
CA LYS A 38 -10.54 -20.46 15.70
C LYS A 38 -10.81 -20.70 14.21
N SER A 39 -10.43 -19.77 13.34
CA SER A 39 -10.57 -19.92 11.89
C SER A 39 -9.50 -20.87 11.35
N SER A 40 -9.81 -21.54 10.25
CA SER A 40 -8.85 -22.43 9.60
C SER A 40 -7.68 -21.64 9.00
N PHE A 41 -6.50 -22.24 8.94
CA PHE A 41 -5.35 -21.65 8.25
C PHE A 41 -5.67 -21.27 6.79
N ASN A 42 -6.42 -22.13 6.07
CA ASN A 42 -6.88 -21.83 4.72
C ASN A 42 -7.74 -20.57 4.62
N THR A 43 -8.58 -20.30 5.62
CA THR A 43 -9.37 -19.06 5.67
C THR A 43 -8.45 -17.85 5.87
N PHE A 44 -7.41 -18.00 6.67
CA PHE A 44 -6.43 -16.95 6.89
C PHE A 44 -5.59 -16.64 5.64
N LEU A 45 -5.20 -17.67 4.87
CA LEU A 45 -4.51 -17.49 3.58
C LEU A 45 -5.32 -16.69 2.55
N GLN A 46 -6.65 -16.70 2.66
CA GLN A 46 -7.53 -15.92 1.80
C GLN A 46 -7.72 -14.47 2.28
N THR A 47 -7.22 -14.13 3.48
CA THR A 47 -7.36 -12.78 4.03
C THR A 47 -6.36 -11.85 3.37
N LYS A 48 -6.87 -10.75 2.81
CA LYS A 48 -6.08 -9.68 2.21
C LYS A 48 -6.24 -8.40 3.01
N VAL A 49 -5.13 -7.72 3.27
CA VAL A 49 -5.14 -6.35 3.79
C VAL A 49 -4.75 -5.41 2.65
N PHE A 50 -5.53 -4.36 2.47
CA PHE A 50 -5.28 -3.34 1.47
C PHE A 50 -4.81 -2.05 2.15
N GLY A 51 -3.80 -1.42 1.56
CA GLY A 51 -3.23 -0.17 2.04
C GLY A 51 -3.20 0.85 0.91
N VAL A 52 -3.81 2.02 1.16
CA VAL A 52 -3.71 3.15 0.24
C VAL A 52 -2.64 4.09 0.74
N HIS A 53 -1.70 4.46 -0.12
CA HIS A 53 -0.76 5.53 0.15
C HIS A 53 -0.55 6.44 -1.04
N THR A 54 -0.02 7.63 -0.75
CA THR A 54 0.29 8.63 -1.75
C THR A 54 1.78 8.94 -1.71
N ILE A 55 2.45 8.80 -2.85
CA ILE A 55 3.84 9.20 -3.04
C ILE A 55 3.87 10.29 -4.10
N LYS A 56 4.28 11.50 -3.70
CA LYS A 56 4.34 12.68 -4.57
C LYS A 56 2.99 12.94 -5.27
N THR A 57 2.86 12.54 -6.54
CA THR A 57 1.69 12.74 -7.38
C THR A 57 1.01 11.43 -7.75
N THR A 58 1.27 10.35 -7.03
CA THR A 58 0.79 9.01 -7.36
C THR A 58 0.14 8.39 -6.14
N ILE A 59 -1.06 7.84 -6.31
CA ILE A 59 -1.75 7.01 -5.33
C ILE A 59 -1.45 5.55 -5.67
N ILE A 60 -1.04 4.79 -4.66
CA ILE A 60 -0.72 3.38 -4.76
C ILE A 60 -1.65 2.64 -3.80
N LEU A 61 -2.36 1.65 -4.35
CA LEU A 61 -3.11 0.66 -3.60
C LEU A 61 -2.27 -0.61 -3.55
N SER A 62 -1.76 -0.93 -2.38
CA SER A 62 -1.01 -2.15 -2.11
C SER A 62 -1.93 -3.22 -1.51
N GLU A 63 -1.64 -4.48 -1.80
CA GLU A 63 -2.22 -5.64 -1.14
C GLU A 63 -1.15 -6.39 -0.35
N LEU A 64 -1.55 -6.95 0.79
CA LEU A 64 -0.73 -7.82 1.61
C LEU A 64 -1.54 -9.07 1.97
N GLN A 65 -0.92 -10.23 1.80
CA GLN A 65 -1.48 -11.52 2.19
C GLN A 65 -0.38 -12.42 2.76
N MET A 66 -0.76 -13.55 3.36
CA MET A 66 0.17 -14.58 3.80
C MET A 66 0.17 -15.74 2.79
N ASP A 67 1.33 -16.31 2.52
CA ASP A 67 1.46 -17.56 1.75
C ASP A 67 1.34 -18.80 2.64
N ASP A 68 1.35 -19.96 1.99
CA ASP A 68 1.26 -21.28 2.64
C ASP A 68 2.46 -21.61 3.52
N GLU A 69 3.61 -20.97 3.29
CA GLU A 69 4.80 -21.04 4.16
C GLU A 69 4.74 -20.07 5.34
N GLY A 70 3.73 -19.20 5.37
CA GLY A 70 3.53 -18.22 6.41
C GLY A 70 4.33 -16.93 6.27
N LYS A 71 4.85 -16.65 5.08
CA LYS A 71 5.50 -15.40 4.72
C LYS A 71 4.49 -14.38 4.24
N PHE A 72 4.79 -13.11 4.48
CA PHE A 72 3.99 -12.01 3.98
C PHE A 72 4.38 -11.69 2.54
N ILE A 73 3.40 -11.74 1.63
CA ILE A 73 3.56 -11.34 0.24
C ILE A 73 2.87 -9.99 0.07
N GLN A 74 3.65 -9.01 -0.40
CA GLN A 74 3.16 -7.69 -0.76
C GLN A 74 3.12 -7.52 -2.28
N GLY A 75 2.02 -6.98 -2.80
CA GLY A 75 1.87 -6.59 -4.20
C GLY A 75 1.37 -5.16 -4.35
N GLN A 76 1.79 -4.47 -5.40
CA GLN A 76 1.13 -3.24 -5.85
C GLN A 76 -0.07 -3.63 -6.72
N PHE A 77 -1.27 -3.44 -6.20
CA PHE A 77 -2.50 -3.83 -6.87
C PHE A 77 -2.91 -2.79 -7.93
N ARG A 78 -2.87 -1.49 -7.61
CA ARG A 78 -3.16 -0.40 -8.55
C ARG A 78 -2.30 0.83 -8.28
N VAL A 79 -1.94 1.52 -9.36
CA VAL A 79 -1.15 2.77 -9.31
C VAL A 79 -1.81 3.80 -10.22
N ILE A 80 -2.09 5.00 -9.69
CA ILE A 80 -2.71 6.09 -10.44
C ILE A 80 -2.05 7.43 -10.13
N ASP A 81 -1.85 8.23 -11.16
CA ASP A 81 -1.40 9.62 -11.01
C ASP A 81 -2.55 10.56 -10.63
N ILE A 82 -2.32 11.35 -9.58
CA ILE A 82 -3.18 12.43 -9.12
C ILE A 82 -3.22 13.52 -10.20
N PRO A 83 -4.38 13.80 -10.79
CA PRO A 83 -4.50 14.83 -11.81
C PRO A 83 -4.39 16.22 -11.17
N THR A 84 -3.24 16.88 -11.35
CA THR A 84 -2.99 18.23 -10.83
C THR A 84 -3.40 19.35 -11.80
N ARG A 85 -3.73 19.01 -13.05
CA ARG A 85 -4.08 19.97 -14.10
C ARG A 85 -5.56 19.94 -14.46
N TYR A 86 -6.12 21.09 -14.82
CA TYR A 86 -7.53 21.25 -15.22
C TYR A 86 -7.97 20.24 -16.28
N LYS A 87 -7.17 20.05 -17.33
CA LYS A 87 -7.45 19.12 -18.44
C LYS A 87 -7.50 17.64 -18.02
N GLY A 88 -7.00 17.29 -16.84
CA GLY A 88 -6.96 15.93 -16.31
C GLY A 88 -8.04 15.62 -15.28
N ARG A 89 -8.95 16.56 -14.94
CA ARG A 89 -9.89 16.35 -13.84
C ARG A 89 -10.83 15.17 -14.04
N ASN A 90 -11.17 14.85 -15.29
CA ASN A 90 -11.96 13.65 -15.61
C ASN A 90 -11.27 12.33 -15.21
N LYS A 91 -9.96 12.34 -14.93
CA LYS A 91 -9.23 11.18 -14.41
C LYS A 91 -9.45 10.98 -12.90
N TRP A 92 -10.05 11.92 -12.18
CA TRP A 92 -10.42 11.73 -10.77
C TRP A 92 -11.40 10.57 -10.58
N PHE A 93 -12.27 10.30 -11.55
CA PHE A 93 -13.16 9.13 -11.50
C PHE A 93 -12.38 7.82 -11.38
N ARG A 94 -11.23 7.71 -12.06
CA ARG A 94 -10.36 6.53 -11.96
C ARG A 94 -9.74 6.34 -10.58
N ILE A 95 -9.56 7.42 -9.81
CA ILE A 95 -9.10 7.33 -8.41
C ILE A 95 -10.18 6.66 -7.56
N PHE A 96 -11.44 7.05 -7.73
CA PHE A 96 -12.55 6.41 -7.01
C PHE A 96 -12.72 4.94 -7.42
N ASP A 97 -12.50 4.63 -8.70
CA ASP A 97 -12.54 3.26 -9.19
C ASP A 97 -11.44 2.37 -8.57
N MET A 98 -10.38 2.92 -7.94
CA MET A 98 -9.34 2.11 -7.30
C MET A 98 -9.89 1.22 -6.18
N LEU A 99 -11.01 1.58 -5.57
CA LEU A 99 -11.60 0.88 -4.42
C LEU A 99 -12.72 -0.10 -4.81
N THR A 100 -13.07 -0.16 -6.10
CA THR A 100 -14.07 -1.06 -6.69
C THR A 100 -13.42 -2.13 -7.55
#